data_AF-A0A8J3FJZ4-F1
#
_entry.id   AF-A0A8J3FJZ4-F1
#
_cell.length_a   1.000
_cell.length_b   1.000
_cell.length_c   1.000
_cell.angle_alpha   90.00
_cell.angle_beta   90.00
_cell.angle_gamma   90.00
#
_symmetry.space_group_name_H-M   'P 1'
#
loop_
_entity.id
_entity.type
_entity.pdbx_description
1 polymer ?
#
loop_
_entity_poly.entity_id
_entity_poly.type
_entity_poly.pdbx_seq_one_letter_code
_entity_poly.pdbx_strand_id
1 'polypeptide(L)'
;MPTPPPADVTALPDTSEGEVETLDELAGHVAKGTLAGLTVQGLRLDGPAAPDLAGVDVADALFVACAFADPAVPADLVRRGGHVVPGCADAPYPSQPGHLYTPAELAAGFAAHGFAGMYDTVVYRHFRAAGGATPAVREALAQRMHDHGVDNALADATRGWLARHGPGSIVGVMGGHAEPRGSAPYRMAAVLGWELARAGKLVLTGGGPGVMEAANLGAYLSGRPAEALGAAIDRLARAPDFGDHDPYTAAALEVRAGFPAADRGGDDWARAGGLSIPTWLYGHEPANLFAGRIAKYFSNAIREDTILRLARGGIVFAPGRAGTVQEVFQAATKTFYGTDGVSGAYVFLDRHFWTHTLPVEALLRPLLGLSPDGDLSTALHLTDDVREAVAVLTGVGREGPAD
;
A
#
# COMPACT_ATOMS: atom_id res chain seq x y z
N MET A 1 4.29 -15.08 -23.78
CA MET A 1 3.04 -15.27 -23.01
C MET A 1 3.07 -14.24 -21.90
N PRO A 2 2.02 -13.45 -21.63
CA PRO A 2 2.00 -12.64 -20.42
C PRO A 2 2.17 -13.60 -19.23
N THR A 3 3.03 -13.25 -18.29
CA THR A 3 3.08 -13.94 -17.00
C THR A 3 1.67 -13.82 -16.41
N PRO A 4 0.89 -14.91 -16.27
CA PRO A 4 -0.41 -14.82 -15.61
C PRO A 4 -0.20 -14.27 -14.18
N PRO A 5 -1.18 -13.61 -13.59
CA PRO A 5 -1.09 -13.22 -12.18
C PRO A 5 -0.67 -14.44 -11.35
N PRO A 6 0.26 -14.30 -10.40
CA PRO A 6 0.61 -15.40 -9.50
C PRO A 6 -0.68 -15.95 -8.87
N ALA A 7 -0.86 -17.28 -8.90
CA ALA A 7 -2.11 -17.93 -8.50
C ALA A 7 -2.54 -17.60 -7.06
N ASP A 8 -1.58 -17.18 -6.24
CA ASP A 8 -1.75 -16.90 -4.82
C ASP A 8 -2.47 -15.56 -4.61
N VAL A 9 -2.35 -14.57 -5.53
CA VAL A 9 -2.96 -13.22 -5.41
C VAL A 9 -4.50 -13.25 -5.39
N THR A 10 -5.12 -14.34 -5.83
CA THR A 10 -6.59 -14.49 -5.87
C THR A 10 -7.20 -15.10 -4.60
N ALA A 11 -6.40 -15.53 -3.63
CA ALA A 11 -6.91 -16.10 -2.38
C ALA A 11 -7.15 -14.99 -1.34
N LEU A 12 -8.37 -14.91 -0.79
CA LEU A 12 -8.78 -13.91 0.21
C LEU A 12 -8.57 -14.45 1.64
N PRO A 13 -8.13 -13.64 2.61
CA PRO A 13 -8.09 -14.00 4.03
C PRO A 13 -9.43 -13.78 4.74
N ASP A 14 -9.82 -14.69 5.65
CA ASP A 14 -11.05 -14.67 6.49
C ASP A 14 -11.09 -13.47 7.45
N THR A 15 -12.06 -12.57 7.29
CA THR A 15 -12.03 -11.31 8.05
C THR A 15 -13.33 -10.66 8.51
N SER A 16 -14.53 -11.13 8.13
CA SER A 16 -15.78 -10.56 8.66
C SER A 16 -16.95 -11.55 8.71
N GLU A 17 -17.88 -11.35 9.66
CA GLU A 17 -19.08 -12.19 9.82
C GLU A 17 -20.06 -12.13 8.63
N GLY A 18 -19.90 -11.13 7.75
CA GLY A 18 -20.76 -10.90 6.58
C GLY A 18 -20.11 -11.26 5.24
N GLU A 19 -18.82 -11.60 5.22
CA GLU A 19 -18.07 -11.95 4.01
C GLU A 19 -17.66 -13.42 4.07
N VAL A 20 -17.70 -14.08 2.91
CA VAL A 20 -17.34 -15.48 2.73
C VAL A 20 -16.23 -15.53 1.69
N GLU A 21 -15.04 -15.88 2.15
CA GLU A 21 -13.78 -15.67 1.45
C GLU A 21 -13.01 -16.97 1.24
N THR A 22 -13.43 -18.03 1.93
CA THR A 22 -12.91 -19.39 1.77
C THR A 22 -13.99 -20.40 1.40
N LEU A 23 -13.60 -21.49 0.72
CA LEU A 23 -14.52 -22.59 0.42
C LEU A 23 -15.02 -23.29 1.71
N ASP A 24 -14.21 -23.30 2.77
CA ASP A 24 -14.57 -23.92 4.04
C ASP A 24 -15.66 -23.12 4.77
N GLU A 25 -15.55 -21.78 4.83
CA GLU A 25 -16.62 -20.90 5.31
C GLU A 25 -17.89 -21.09 4.49
N LEU A 26 -17.77 -21.07 3.16
CA LEU A 26 -18.90 -21.24 2.26
C LEU A 26 -19.61 -22.57 2.54
N ALA A 27 -18.87 -23.67 2.68
CA ALA A 27 -19.43 -24.96 3.03
C ALA A 27 -20.16 -24.93 4.39
N GLY A 28 -19.62 -24.21 5.38
CA GLY A 28 -20.26 -24.00 6.68
C GLY A 28 -21.59 -23.25 6.60
N HIS A 29 -21.70 -22.22 5.75
CA HIS A 29 -22.96 -21.50 5.53
C HIS A 29 -23.97 -22.29 4.68
N VAL A 30 -23.48 -22.96 3.64
CA VAL A 30 -24.30 -23.88 2.82
C VAL A 30 -24.91 -24.99 3.69
N ALA A 31 -24.16 -25.54 4.64
CA ALA A 31 -24.68 -26.53 5.59
C ALA A 31 -25.79 -25.98 6.52
N LYS A 32 -25.80 -24.67 6.79
CA LYS A 32 -26.90 -24.00 7.53
C LYS A 32 -28.13 -23.74 6.63
N GLY A 33 -28.00 -23.92 5.32
CA GLY A 33 -29.06 -23.74 4.35
C GLY A 33 -29.32 -22.29 3.94
N THR A 34 -28.46 -21.35 4.30
CA THR A 34 -28.64 -19.93 3.96
C THR A 34 -27.32 -19.18 3.79
N LEU A 35 -27.29 -18.33 2.76
CA LEU A 35 -26.31 -17.30 2.45
C LEU A 35 -26.96 -15.90 2.45
N ALA A 36 -28.18 -15.78 2.96
CA ALA A 36 -28.96 -14.55 2.83
C ALA A 36 -28.25 -13.34 3.45
N GLY A 37 -28.12 -12.26 2.67
CA GLY A 37 -27.42 -11.03 3.06
C GLY A 37 -25.90 -11.14 3.19
N LEU A 38 -25.29 -12.29 2.83
CA LEU A 38 -23.83 -12.46 2.86
C LEU A 38 -23.18 -12.05 1.54
N THR A 39 -21.92 -11.65 1.61
CA THR A 39 -21.07 -11.39 0.45
C THR A 39 -20.10 -12.55 0.24
N VAL A 40 -20.21 -13.27 -0.86
CA VAL A 40 -19.30 -14.34 -1.27
C VAL A 40 -18.33 -13.79 -2.31
N GLN A 41 -17.03 -13.81 -2.05
CA GLN A 41 -16.07 -13.09 -2.90
C GLN A 41 -14.86 -13.92 -3.33
N GLY A 42 -14.44 -13.74 -4.58
CA GLY A 42 -13.21 -14.31 -5.16
C GLY A 42 -13.12 -15.83 -5.26
N LEU A 43 -14.16 -16.58 -4.87
CA LEU A 43 -14.12 -18.03 -4.79
C LEU A 43 -14.14 -18.72 -6.16
N ARG A 44 -13.34 -19.79 -6.28
CA ARG A 44 -13.36 -20.74 -7.40
C ARG A 44 -14.43 -21.81 -7.17
N LEU A 45 -15.66 -21.51 -7.59
CA LEU A 45 -16.83 -22.40 -7.50
C LEU A 45 -16.99 -23.30 -8.74
N ASP A 46 -15.92 -23.46 -9.49
CA ASP A 46 -15.82 -24.29 -10.69
C ASP A 46 -15.04 -25.60 -10.45
N GLY A 47 -14.49 -25.79 -9.25
CA GLY A 47 -13.74 -26.97 -8.85
C GLY A 47 -14.56 -28.02 -8.10
N PRO A 48 -14.03 -29.24 -7.91
CA PRO A 48 -14.72 -30.34 -7.24
C PRO A 48 -14.93 -30.13 -5.73
N ALA A 49 -14.19 -29.19 -5.13
CA ALA A 49 -14.36 -28.80 -3.73
C ALA A 49 -15.45 -27.72 -3.53
N ALA A 50 -16.04 -27.20 -4.61
CA ALA A 50 -17.09 -26.20 -4.53
C ALA A 50 -18.37 -26.82 -3.95
N PRO A 51 -18.96 -26.23 -2.90
CA PRO A 51 -20.22 -26.74 -2.34
C PRO A 51 -21.39 -26.52 -3.30
N ASP A 52 -22.37 -27.42 -3.26
CA ASP A 52 -23.60 -27.28 -4.03
C ASP A 52 -24.48 -26.16 -3.46
N LEU A 53 -24.81 -25.18 -4.29
CA LEU A 53 -25.63 -24.02 -3.93
C LEU A 53 -27.12 -24.25 -4.22
N ALA A 54 -27.50 -25.43 -4.73
CA ALA A 54 -28.88 -25.79 -4.98
C ALA A 54 -29.69 -25.86 -3.67
N GLY A 55 -30.84 -25.18 -3.65
CA GLY A 55 -31.74 -25.20 -2.48
C GLY A 55 -31.29 -24.37 -1.28
N VAL A 56 -30.12 -23.74 -1.33
CA VAL A 56 -29.66 -22.78 -0.32
C VAL A 56 -30.46 -21.47 -0.45
N ASP A 57 -30.86 -20.86 0.65
CA ASP A 57 -31.43 -19.52 0.60
C ASP A 57 -30.35 -18.49 0.24
N VAL A 58 -30.55 -17.73 -0.83
CA VAL A 58 -29.58 -16.76 -1.37
C VAL A 58 -30.18 -15.36 -1.49
N ALA A 59 -31.29 -15.08 -0.79
CA ALA A 59 -31.93 -13.78 -0.81
C ALA A 59 -30.94 -12.68 -0.39
N ASP A 60 -30.73 -11.68 -1.24
CA ASP A 60 -29.80 -10.57 -1.01
C ASP A 60 -28.32 -10.98 -0.83
N ALA A 61 -27.97 -12.22 -1.19
CA ALA A 61 -26.58 -12.67 -1.18
C ALA A 61 -25.82 -12.06 -2.36
N LEU A 62 -24.64 -11.49 -2.14
CA LEU A 62 -23.81 -10.86 -3.17
C LEU A 62 -22.61 -11.75 -3.54
N PHE A 63 -22.53 -12.21 -4.78
CA PHE A 63 -21.40 -12.97 -5.29
C PHE A 63 -20.50 -12.06 -6.14
N VAL A 64 -19.26 -11.81 -5.69
CA VAL A 64 -18.32 -10.91 -6.37
C VAL A 64 -17.13 -11.67 -6.89
N ALA A 65 -16.87 -11.57 -8.20
CA ALA A 65 -15.73 -12.18 -8.88
C ALA A 65 -15.55 -13.69 -8.66
N CYS A 66 -16.63 -14.41 -8.31
CA CYS A 66 -16.62 -15.87 -8.20
C CYS A 66 -16.55 -16.53 -9.59
N ALA A 67 -15.79 -17.61 -9.71
CA ALA A 67 -15.75 -18.43 -10.93
C ALA A 67 -16.76 -19.57 -10.82
N PHE A 68 -17.60 -19.75 -11.84
CA PHE A 68 -18.61 -20.82 -11.87
C PHE A 68 -18.36 -21.75 -13.06
N ALA A 69 -18.53 -23.06 -12.86
CA ALA A 69 -18.34 -24.04 -13.94
C ALA A 69 -19.43 -23.95 -15.03
N ASP A 70 -20.67 -23.66 -14.62
CA ASP A 70 -21.83 -23.58 -15.50
C ASP A 70 -22.48 -22.19 -15.39
N PRO A 71 -22.66 -21.44 -16.50
CA PRO A 71 -23.36 -20.15 -16.49
C PRO A 71 -24.82 -20.22 -16.01
N ALA A 72 -25.44 -21.41 -15.97
CA ALA A 72 -26.75 -21.61 -15.36
C ALA A 72 -26.74 -21.36 -13.84
N VAL A 73 -25.62 -21.59 -13.16
CA VAL A 73 -25.49 -21.38 -11.70
C VAL A 73 -25.69 -19.91 -11.33
N PRO A 74 -24.90 -18.93 -11.85
CA PRO A 74 -25.12 -17.53 -11.52
C PRO A 74 -26.49 -17.01 -11.98
N ALA A 75 -27.04 -17.53 -13.09
CA ALA A 75 -28.40 -17.18 -13.52
C ALA A 75 -29.46 -17.65 -12.51
N ASP A 76 -29.30 -18.85 -11.95
CA ASP A 76 -30.18 -19.39 -10.91
C ASP A 76 -30.06 -18.61 -9.59
N LEU A 77 -28.84 -18.22 -9.19
CA LEU A 77 -28.60 -17.37 -8.02
C LEU A 77 -29.38 -16.05 -8.15
N VAL A 78 -29.29 -15.38 -9.30
CA VAL A 78 -30.03 -14.14 -9.56
C VAL A 78 -31.54 -14.36 -9.54
N ARG A 79 -32.02 -15.45 -10.13
CA ARG A 79 -33.45 -15.81 -10.13
C ARG A 79 -33.99 -16.03 -8.71
N ARG A 80 -33.15 -16.52 -7.79
CA ARG A 80 -33.48 -16.75 -6.37
C ARG A 80 -33.28 -15.53 -5.48
N GLY A 81 -32.95 -14.36 -6.04
CA GLY A 81 -32.82 -13.11 -5.29
C GLY A 81 -31.40 -12.77 -4.84
N GLY A 82 -30.39 -13.50 -5.32
CA GLY A 82 -28.99 -13.13 -5.15
C GLY A 82 -28.53 -12.12 -6.20
N HIS A 83 -27.35 -11.55 -5.98
CA HIS A 83 -26.68 -10.62 -6.86
C HIS A 83 -25.35 -11.23 -7.32
N VAL A 84 -25.02 -11.09 -8.60
CA VAL A 84 -23.75 -11.59 -9.14
C VAL A 84 -23.03 -10.46 -9.87
N VAL A 85 -21.83 -10.14 -9.41
CA VAL A 85 -20.89 -9.24 -10.06
C VAL A 85 -19.77 -10.09 -10.66
N PRO A 86 -19.76 -10.32 -12.00
CA PRO A 86 -18.80 -11.22 -12.62
C PRO A 86 -17.39 -10.61 -12.61
N GLY A 87 -16.36 -11.47 -12.53
CA GLY A 87 -14.97 -11.05 -12.75
C GLY A 87 -14.70 -10.66 -14.21
N CYS A 88 -13.68 -9.83 -14.43
CA CYS A 88 -13.22 -9.47 -15.78
C CYS A 88 -12.03 -10.38 -16.17
N ALA A 89 -12.31 -11.45 -16.93
CA ALA A 89 -11.33 -12.49 -17.25
C ALA A 89 -10.24 -12.09 -18.28
N ASP A 90 -10.44 -10.98 -19.01
CA ASP A 90 -9.57 -10.59 -20.14
C ASP A 90 -8.39 -9.70 -19.72
N ALA A 91 -8.28 -9.33 -18.45
CA ALA A 91 -7.22 -8.46 -17.94
C ALA A 91 -6.03 -9.26 -17.41
N PRO A 92 -4.78 -8.78 -17.53
CA PRO A 92 -3.60 -9.43 -16.95
C PRO A 92 -3.49 -9.21 -15.44
N TYR A 93 -4.56 -8.79 -14.77
CA TYR A 93 -4.62 -8.52 -13.34
C TYR A 93 -5.95 -9.02 -12.77
N PRO A 94 -6.00 -9.41 -11.48
CA PRO A 94 -7.24 -9.88 -10.86
C PRO A 94 -8.25 -8.75 -10.72
N SER A 95 -9.53 -8.99 -10.99
CA SER A 95 -10.56 -7.97 -10.74
C SER A 95 -10.87 -7.79 -9.25
N GLN A 96 -10.49 -8.74 -8.41
CA GLN A 96 -10.67 -8.71 -6.95
C GLN A 96 -9.44 -9.40 -6.34
N PRO A 97 -8.31 -8.69 -6.16
CA PRO A 97 -7.15 -9.27 -5.49
C PRO A 97 -7.51 -9.64 -4.06
N GLY A 98 -7.16 -10.86 -3.65
CA GLY A 98 -7.46 -11.38 -2.33
C GLY A 98 -6.51 -10.90 -1.24
N HIS A 99 -5.34 -10.42 -1.61
CA HIS A 99 -4.39 -9.82 -0.69
C HIS A 99 -3.60 -8.68 -1.34
N LEU A 100 -2.95 -7.87 -0.51
CA LEU A 100 -2.01 -6.86 -0.96
C LEU A 100 -0.78 -7.50 -1.60
N TYR A 101 -0.42 -7.06 -2.80
CA TYR A 101 0.74 -7.55 -3.54
C TYR A 101 2.02 -7.56 -2.69
N THR A 102 2.88 -8.52 -2.99
CA THR A 102 4.23 -8.65 -2.46
C THR A 102 5.27 -8.21 -3.49
N PRO A 103 6.49 -7.86 -3.05
CA PRO A 103 7.59 -7.59 -3.98
C PRO A 103 7.89 -8.76 -4.93
N ALA A 104 7.73 -10.00 -4.47
CA ALA A 104 8.00 -11.19 -5.29
C ALA A 104 6.98 -11.34 -6.43
N GLU A 105 5.70 -11.06 -6.15
CA GLU A 105 4.64 -11.12 -7.15
C GLU A 105 4.80 -10.02 -8.21
N LEU A 106 5.10 -8.78 -7.80
CA LEU A 106 5.33 -7.69 -8.74
C LEU A 106 6.58 -7.90 -9.61
N ALA A 107 7.63 -8.52 -9.04
CA ALA A 107 8.86 -8.86 -9.75
C ALA A 107 8.78 -10.17 -10.56
N ALA A 108 7.67 -10.90 -10.49
CA ALA A 108 7.51 -12.17 -11.19
C ALA A 108 7.75 -12.00 -12.70
N GLY A 109 8.61 -12.83 -13.28
CA GLY A 109 9.02 -12.73 -14.69
C GLY A 109 10.35 -12.00 -14.96
N PHE A 110 10.90 -11.28 -13.97
CA PHE A 110 12.17 -10.55 -14.13
C PHE A 110 13.34 -11.46 -14.56
N ALA A 111 13.51 -12.61 -13.91
CA ALA A 111 14.63 -13.51 -14.18
C ALA A 111 14.66 -14.05 -15.62
N ALA A 112 13.51 -14.16 -16.28
CA ALA A 112 13.39 -14.68 -17.64
C ALA A 112 13.41 -13.58 -18.71
N HIS A 113 12.91 -12.39 -18.37
CA HIS A 113 12.53 -11.38 -19.36
C HIS A 113 12.93 -9.94 -18.99
N GLY A 114 13.73 -9.78 -17.93
CA GLY A 114 14.10 -8.48 -17.39
C GLY A 114 12.89 -7.69 -16.89
N PHE A 115 13.09 -6.40 -16.70
CA PHE A 115 12.08 -5.44 -16.27
C PHE A 115 10.84 -5.49 -17.15
N ALA A 116 11.05 -5.60 -18.47
CA ALA A 116 10.00 -5.67 -19.45
C ALA A 116 9.00 -6.84 -19.25
N GLY A 117 9.41 -7.92 -18.59
CA GLY A 117 8.55 -9.08 -18.33
C GLY A 117 8.11 -9.24 -16.89
N MET A 118 8.43 -8.28 -16.02
CA MET A 118 7.83 -8.23 -14.69
C MET A 118 6.30 -8.14 -14.80
N TYR A 119 5.59 -8.85 -13.92
CA TYR A 119 4.14 -8.76 -13.79
C TYR A 119 3.69 -7.29 -13.69
N ASP A 120 4.41 -6.51 -12.87
CA ASP A 120 4.12 -5.09 -12.71
C ASP A 120 4.16 -4.30 -14.03
N THR A 121 5.19 -4.57 -14.84
CA THR A 121 5.40 -3.91 -16.14
C THR A 121 4.41 -4.41 -17.20
N VAL A 122 4.00 -5.68 -17.14
CA VAL A 122 2.97 -6.24 -18.02
C VAL A 122 1.62 -5.56 -17.75
N VAL A 123 1.22 -5.43 -16.49
CA VAL A 123 -0.03 -4.74 -16.11
C VAL A 123 0.03 -3.26 -16.50
N TYR A 124 1.16 -2.58 -16.27
CA TYR A 124 1.35 -1.18 -16.71
C TYR A 124 1.18 -1.00 -18.23
N ARG A 125 1.74 -1.91 -19.03
CA ARG A 125 1.60 -1.86 -20.49
C ARG A 125 0.16 -2.07 -20.94
N HIS A 126 -0.55 -3.02 -20.32
CA HIS A 126 -1.98 -3.21 -20.55
C HIS A 126 -2.78 -1.96 -20.19
N PHE A 127 -2.58 -1.39 -19.00
CA PHE A 127 -3.22 -0.16 -18.55
C PHE A 127 -3.08 0.96 -19.57
N ARG A 128 -1.86 1.20 -20.08
CA ARG A 128 -1.64 2.21 -21.13
C ARG A 128 -2.34 1.88 -22.44
N ALA A 129 -2.28 0.63 -22.88
CA ALA A 129 -2.91 0.20 -24.12
C ALA A 129 -4.44 0.26 -24.07
N ALA A 130 -5.03 0.08 -22.88
CA ALA A 130 -6.46 0.06 -22.67
C ALA A 130 -7.08 1.45 -22.41
N GLY A 131 -6.31 2.54 -22.54
CA GLY A 131 -6.78 3.92 -22.39
C GLY A 131 -6.38 4.59 -21.07
N GLY A 132 -5.54 3.95 -20.25
CA GLY A 132 -4.99 4.52 -19.03
C GLY A 132 -6.08 4.89 -18.03
N ALA A 133 -6.04 6.13 -17.55
CA ALA A 133 -6.99 6.66 -16.57
C ALA A 133 -8.41 6.90 -17.11
N THR A 134 -8.58 6.88 -18.43
CA THR A 134 -9.88 7.09 -19.10
C THR A 134 -10.17 5.95 -20.08
N PRO A 135 -10.25 4.69 -19.61
CA PRO A 135 -10.42 3.55 -20.49
C PRO A 135 -11.89 3.38 -20.92
N ALA A 136 -12.14 2.45 -21.84
CA ALA A 136 -13.51 2.06 -22.21
C ALA A 136 -14.23 1.40 -21.02
N VAL A 137 -15.57 1.40 -21.05
CA VAL A 137 -16.44 0.97 -19.92
C VAL A 137 -16.03 -0.37 -19.30
N ARG A 138 -15.73 -1.39 -20.11
CA ARG A 138 -15.35 -2.72 -19.61
C ARG A 138 -14.07 -2.67 -18.76
N GLU A 139 -13.02 -2.04 -19.29
CA GLU A 139 -11.75 -1.88 -18.59
C GLU A 139 -11.90 -0.94 -17.39
N ALA A 140 -12.72 0.12 -17.50
CA ALA A 140 -13.01 1.01 -16.38
C ALA A 140 -13.62 0.24 -15.20
N LEU A 141 -14.61 -0.62 -15.46
CA LEU A 141 -15.21 -1.48 -14.44
C LEU A 141 -14.18 -2.47 -13.86
N ALA A 142 -13.36 -3.11 -14.70
CA ALA A 142 -12.31 -4.02 -14.26
C ALA A 142 -11.30 -3.33 -13.32
N GLN A 143 -10.84 -2.13 -13.67
CA GLN A 143 -9.93 -1.35 -12.84
C GLN A 143 -10.58 -0.90 -11.53
N ARG A 144 -11.85 -0.50 -11.54
CA ARG A 144 -12.58 -0.10 -10.30
C ARG A 144 -12.84 -1.28 -9.38
N MET A 145 -13.19 -2.44 -9.93
CA MET A 145 -13.30 -3.66 -9.15
C MET A 145 -11.96 -4.04 -8.53
N HIS A 146 -10.87 -3.96 -9.30
CA HIS A 146 -9.54 -4.23 -8.78
C HIS A 146 -9.19 -3.26 -7.64
N ASP A 147 -9.36 -1.95 -7.86
CA ASP A 147 -9.10 -0.92 -6.84
C ASP A 147 -9.90 -1.18 -5.56
N HIS A 148 -11.17 -1.60 -5.68
CA HIS A 148 -12.00 -1.97 -4.54
C HIS A 148 -11.50 -3.23 -3.82
N GLY A 149 -11.04 -4.26 -4.54
CA GLY A 149 -10.42 -5.42 -3.89
C GLY A 149 -9.13 -5.08 -3.16
N VAL A 150 -8.35 -4.13 -3.69
CA VAL A 150 -7.19 -3.59 -2.96
C VAL A 150 -7.62 -2.84 -1.70
N ASP A 151 -8.74 -2.09 -1.73
CA ASP A 151 -9.28 -1.45 -0.53
C ASP A 151 -9.65 -2.48 0.54
N ASN A 152 -10.31 -3.59 0.16
CA ASN A 152 -10.67 -4.64 1.10
C ASN A 152 -9.42 -5.30 1.70
N ALA A 153 -8.53 -5.79 0.83
CA ALA A 153 -7.28 -6.41 1.24
C ALA A 153 -6.40 -5.47 2.10
N LEU A 154 -6.47 -4.16 1.88
CA LEU A 154 -5.78 -3.16 2.69
C LEU A 154 -6.39 -3.01 4.08
N ALA A 155 -7.72 -2.93 4.16
CA ALA A 155 -8.43 -2.94 5.43
C ALA A 155 -8.08 -4.20 6.22
N ASP A 156 -8.04 -5.35 5.55
CA ASP A 156 -7.72 -6.64 6.15
C ASP A 156 -6.30 -6.71 6.69
N ALA A 157 -5.33 -6.37 5.84
CA ALA A 157 -3.93 -6.39 6.20
C ALA A 157 -3.63 -5.45 7.38
N THR A 158 -4.37 -4.35 7.53
CA THR A 158 -4.14 -3.35 8.57
C THR A 158 -5.02 -3.50 9.80
N ARG A 159 -6.13 -4.25 9.74
CA ARG A 159 -7.09 -4.42 10.86
C ARG A 159 -6.39 -4.88 12.14
N GLY A 160 -5.63 -5.96 12.06
CA GLY A 160 -4.91 -6.54 13.21
C GLY A 160 -3.83 -5.60 13.77
N TRP A 161 -3.16 -4.83 12.92
CA TRP A 161 -2.20 -3.81 13.35
C TRP A 161 -2.89 -2.65 14.07
N LEU A 162 -3.94 -2.07 13.46
CA LEU A 162 -4.69 -0.94 14.00
C LEU A 162 -5.38 -1.29 15.32
N ALA A 163 -5.93 -2.49 15.46
CA ALA A 163 -6.53 -2.97 16.70
C ALA A 163 -5.52 -3.05 17.86
N ARG A 164 -4.25 -3.40 17.56
CA ARG A 164 -3.19 -3.55 18.58
C ARG A 164 -2.45 -2.26 18.89
N HIS A 165 -2.18 -1.43 17.89
CA HIS A 165 -1.26 -0.28 18.02
C HIS A 165 -1.96 1.07 17.85
N GLY A 166 -3.23 1.07 17.45
CA GLY A 166 -4.01 2.28 17.17
C GLY A 166 -3.62 2.98 15.86
N PRO A 167 -4.43 3.94 15.39
CA PRO A 167 -4.17 4.68 14.14
C PRO A 167 -2.89 5.53 14.19
N GLY A 168 -2.52 6.06 15.35
CA GLY A 168 -1.29 6.87 15.56
C GLY A 168 0.03 6.08 15.45
N SER A 169 -0.04 4.79 15.12
CA SER A 169 1.14 3.94 14.90
C SER A 169 1.66 4.00 13.46
N ILE A 170 0.89 4.52 12.51
CA ILE A 170 1.28 4.56 11.09
C ILE A 170 1.88 5.93 10.77
N VAL A 171 3.12 5.94 10.28
CA VAL A 171 3.85 7.15 9.90
C VAL A 171 4.09 7.15 8.39
N GLY A 172 3.61 8.21 7.73
CA GLY A 172 3.82 8.43 6.30
C GLY A 172 5.19 9.04 6.02
N VAL A 173 5.89 8.57 4.99
CA VAL A 173 7.11 9.21 4.47
C VAL A 173 6.91 9.55 3.01
N MET A 174 6.89 10.86 2.72
CA MET A 174 6.73 11.45 1.40
C MET A 174 8.04 12.08 0.94
N GLY A 175 8.27 12.11 -0.36
CA GLY A 175 9.44 12.75 -0.94
C GLY A 175 9.62 12.46 -2.43
N GLY A 176 10.62 13.09 -3.03
CA GLY A 176 10.91 12.93 -4.45
C GLY A 176 11.25 11.50 -4.86
N HIS A 177 10.71 11.07 -6.01
CA HIS A 177 11.02 9.79 -6.67
C HIS A 177 12.40 9.78 -7.32
N ALA A 178 12.98 10.96 -7.60
CA ALA A 178 14.22 11.13 -8.35
C ALA A 178 15.49 11.15 -7.49
N GLU A 179 15.40 10.81 -6.20
CA GLU A 179 16.56 10.77 -5.32
C GLU A 179 17.45 9.56 -5.64
N PRO A 180 18.73 9.74 -6.04
CA PRO A 180 19.58 8.62 -6.44
C PRO A 180 19.93 7.71 -5.27
N ARG A 181 19.98 6.39 -5.50
CA ARG A 181 20.45 5.45 -4.46
C ARG A 181 21.88 5.78 -4.04
N GLY A 182 22.13 5.71 -2.74
CA GLY A 182 23.45 5.96 -2.15
C GLY A 182 23.75 7.43 -1.82
N SER A 183 22.92 8.37 -2.27
CA SER A 183 23.03 9.79 -1.93
C SER A 183 22.84 10.04 -0.43
N ALA A 184 23.20 11.23 0.04
CA ALA A 184 22.99 11.61 1.44
C ALA A 184 21.48 11.67 1.81
N PRO A 185 20.59 12.29 1.01
CA PRO A 185 19.16 12.26 1.29
C PRO A 185 18.56 10.84 1.27
N TYR A 186 19.02 9.97 0.36
CA TYR A 186 18.59 8.56 0.35
C TYR A 186 18.98 7.86 1.65
N ARG A 187 20.23 8.04 2.12
CA ARG A 187 20.69 7.47 3.40
C ARG A 187 19.90 8.00 4.59
N MET A 188 19.59 9.30 4.61
CA MET A 188 18.77 9.90 5.67
C MET A 188 17.37 9.29 5.71
N ALA A 189 16.71 9.16 4.56
CA ALA A 189 15.38 8.53 4.47
C ALA A 189 15.42 7.05 4.89
N ALA A 190 16.48 6.32 4.54
CA ALA A 190 16.67 4.95 4.97
C ALA A 190 16.89 4.82 6.48
N VAL A 191 17.69 5.71 7.09
CA VAL A 191 17.87 5.74 8.54
C VAL A 191 16.56 6.11 9.25
N LEU A 192 15.80 7.08 8.72
CA LEU A 192 14.49 7.44 9.25
C LEU A 192 13.53 6.25 9.28
N GLY A 193 13.39 5.54 8.15
CA GLY A 193 12.53 4.34 8.08
C GLY A 193 13.00 3.23 9.04
N TRP A 194 14.31 3.07 9.19
CA TRP A 194 14.92 2.11 10.11
C TRP A 194 14.58 2.44 11.57
N GLU A 195 14.77 3.69 12.01
CA GLU A 195 14.47 4.13 13.38
C GLU A 195 12.96 4.10 13.69
N LEU A 196 12.11 4.55 12.76
CA LEU A 196 10.65 4.53 12.94
C LEU A 196 10.12 3.09 13.13
N ALA A 197 10.55 2.15 12.29
CA ALA A 197 10.16 0.75 12.42
C ALA A 197 10.65 0.13 13.74
N ARG A 198 11.87 0.48 14.18
CA ARG A 198 12.42 0.05 15.47
C ARG A 198 11.68 0.63 16.67
N ALA A 199 11.15 1.85 16.52
CA ALA A 199 10.26 2.49 17.49
C ALA A 199 8.81 1.96 17.43
N GLY A 200 8.56 0.89 16.68
CA GLY A 200 7.25 0.23 16.63
C GLY A 200 6.23 0.92 15.73
N LYS A 201 6.66 1.81 14.83
CA LYS A 201 5.78 2.45 13.84
C LYS A 201 5.68 1.62 12.56
N LEU A 202 4.49 1.63 11.94
CA LEU A 202 4.32 1.14 10.58
C LEU A 202 4.74 2.23 9.60
N VAL A 203 5.82 2.00 8.85
CA VAL A 203 6.28 2.91 7.81
C VAL A 203 5.40 2.76 6.57
N LEU A 204 4.78 3.85 6.16
CA LEU A 204 3.91 3.94 4.99
C LEU A 204 4.51 4.89 3.95
N THR A 205 4.57 4.49 2.69
CA THR A 205 5.07 5.34 1.59
C THR A 205 4.16 5.26 0.36
N GLY A 206 4.39 6.16 -0.59
CA GLY A 206 3.75 6.11 -1.92
C GLY A 206 4.29 5.01 -2.84
N GLY A 207 5.26 4.20 -2.41
CA GLY A 207 5.67 2.98 -3.11
C GLY A 207 6.61 3.14 -4.31
N GLY A 208 7.02 4.35 -4.68
CA GLY A 208 7.95 4.60 -5.79
C GLY A 208 9.44 4.53 -5.43
N PRO A 209 10.34 4.89 -6.36
CA PRO A 209 11.78 4.97 -6.12
C PRO A 209 12.17 6.15 -5.20
N GLY A 210 13.46 6.34 -4.98
CA GLY A 210 14.01 7.48 -4.22
C GLY A 210 13.71 7.41 -2.72
N VAL A 211 13.19 8.51 -2.14
CA VAL A 211 12.92 8.62 -0.70
C VAL A 211 11.96 7.54 -0.20
N MET A 212 10.95 7.21 -1.01
CA MET A 212 9.95 6.18 -0.66
C MET A 212 10.61 4.80 -0.56
N GLU A 213 11.40 4.42 -1.58
CA GLU A 213 12.19 3.18 -1.55
C GLU A 213 13.12 3.13 -0.34
N ALA A 214 13.84 4.23 -0.08
CA ALA A 214 14.79 4.31 1.02
C ALA A 214 14.11 4.07 2.38
N ALA A 215 12.96 4.70 2.63
CA ALA A 215 12.22 4.52 3.87
C ALA A 215 11.73 3.07 4.06
N ASN A 216 11.20 2.44 3.00
CA ASN A 216 10.82 1.02 3.06
C ASN A 216 12.04 0.10 3.23
N LEU A 217 13.20 0.40 2.61
CA LEU A 217 14.46 -0.33 2.83
C LEU A 217 14.91 -0.24 4.30
N GLY A 218 14.83 0.95 4.88
CA GLY A 218 15.10 1.17 6.30
C GLY A 218 14.22 0.29 7.18
N ALA A 219 12.91 0.33 6.96
CA ALA A 219 11.95 -0.50 7.66
C ALA A 219 12.22 -2.00 7.47
N TYR A 220 12.58 -2.42 6.26
CA TYR A 220 12.91 -3.80 5.89
C TYR A 220 14.12 -4.34 6.67
N LEU A 221 15.11 -3.48 6.94
CA LEU A 221 16.32 -3.84 7.68
C LEU A 221 16.26 -3.43 9.16
N SER A 222 15.10 -3.03 9.68
CA SER A 222 14.91 -2.55 11.07
C SER A 222 15.33 -3.55 12.14
N GLY A 223 15.17 -4.85 11.87
CA GLY A 223 15.63 -5.94 12.72
C GLY A 223 17.13 -6.25 12.65
N ARG A 224 17.89 -5.53 11.81
CA ARG A 224 19.33 -5.73 11.58
C ARG A 224 20.13 -4.52 12.09
N PRO A 225 21.43 -4.70 12.38
CA PRO A 225 22.26 -3.60 12.86
C PRO A 225 22.55 -2.59 11.74
N ALA A 226 22.93 -1.37 12.10
CA ALA A 226 23.10 -0.24 11.17
C ALA A 226 24.13 -0.52 10.06
N GLU A 227 25.14 -1.36 10.31
CA GLU A 227 26.14 -1.77 9.33
C GLU A 227 25.50 -2.56 8.17
N ALA A 228 24.45 -3.34 8.45
CA ALA A 228 23.71 -4.06 7.41
C ALA A 228 22.91 -3.12 6.52
N LEU A 229 22.31 -2.07 7.10
CA LEU A 229 21.64 -1.01 6.35
C LEU A 229 22.63 -0.28 5.44
N GLY A 230 23.80 0.11 5.97
CA GLY A 230 24.87 0.72 5.19
C GLY A 230 25.31 -0.16 4.01
N ALA A 231 25.57 -1.44 4.27
CA ALA A 231 25.98 -2.40 3.24
C ALA A 231 24.91 -2.62 2.16
N ALA A 232 23.62 -2.61 2.52
CA ALA A 232 22.54 -2.70 1.56
C ALA A 232 22.49 -1.46 0.65
N ILE A 233 22.58 -0.26 1.23
CA ILE A 233 22.60 0.99 0.47
C ILE A 233 23.80 1.03 -0.50
N ASP A 234 24.97 0.58 -0.05
CA ASP A 234 26.17 0.55 -0.89
C ASP A 234 26.02 -0.42 -2.09
N ARG A 235 25.28 -1.52 -1.94
CA ARG A 235 24.93 -2.41 -3.06
C ARG A 235 23.96 -1.72 -4.02
N LEU A 236 22.92 -1.05 -3.50
CA LEU A 236 21.94 -0.32 -4.33
C LEU A 236 22.59 0.84 -5.10
N ALA A 237 23.58 1.51 -4.52
CA ALA A 237 24.30 2.62 -5.15
C ALA A 237 25.01 2.24 -6.47
N ARG A 238 25.17 0.94 -6.76
CA ARG A 238 25.67 0.45 -8.06
C ARG A 238 24.70 0.70 -9.23
N ALA A 239 23.41 0.86 -8.92
CA ALA A 239 22.36 1.20 -9.88
C ALA A 239 21.55 2.38 -9.31
N PRO A 240 22.09 3.61 -9.38
CA PRO A 240 21.56 4.76 -8.65
C PRO A 240 20.29 5.36 -9.24
N ASP A 241 20.10 5.24 -10.55
CA ASP A 241 19.01 5.86 -11.30
C ASP A 241 17.98 4.80 -11.71
N PHE A 242 16.71 5.05 -11.39
CA PHE A 242 15.62 4.14 -11.74
C PHE A 242 15.31 4.14 -13.24
N GLY A 243 15.80 5.13 -14.00
CA GLY A 243 15.68 5.18 -15.45
C GLY A 243 16.39 4.02 -16.16
N ASP A 244 17.39 3.41 -15.53
CA ASP A 244 18.02 2.17 -15.98
C ASP A 244 17.38 0.97 -15.26
N HIS A 245 16.19 0.59 -15.73
CA HIS A 245 15.28 -0.28 -14.98
C HIS A 245 15.83 -1.68 -14.66
N ASP A 246 16.59 -2.29 -15.58
CA ASP A 246 17.11 -3.65 -15.41
C ASP A 246 18.14 -3.73 -14.28
N PRO A 247 19.25 -2.96 -14.31
CA PRO A 247 20.21 -2.88 -13.20
C PRO A 247 19.56 -2.41 -11.90
N TYR A 248 18.63 -1.43 -11.98
CA TYR A 248 17.94 -0.92 -10.79
C TYR A 248 17.16 -2.01 -10.07
N THR A 249 16.40 -2.81 -10.82
CA THR A 249 15.61 -3.92 -10.29
C THR A 249 16.51 -5.07 -9.81
N ALA A 250 17.52 -5.43 -10.61
CA ALA A 250 18.46 -6.49 -10.26
C ALA A 250 19.18 -6.21 -8.93
N ALA A 251 19.62 -4.97 -8.70
CA ALA A 251 20.26 -4.58 -7.44
C ALA A 251 19.33 -4.71 -6.23
N ALA A 252 18.04 -4.36 -6.39
CA ALA A 252 17.06 -4.54 -5.31
C ALA A 252 16.82 -6.02 -4.99
N LEU A 253 16.73 -6.86 -6.02
CA LEU A 253 16.60 -8.31 -5.85
C LEU A 253 17.86 -8.92 -5.20
N GLU A 254 19.06 -8.47 -5.57
CA GLU A 254 20.32 -8.87 -4.93
C GLU A 254 20.33 -8.53 -3.44
N VAL A 255 19.88 -7.33 -3.06
CA VAL A 255 19.77 -6.93 -1.65
C VAL A 255 18.78 -7.81 -0.92
N ARG A 256 17.59 -8.07 -1.47
CA ARG A 256 16.60 -8.98 -0.84
C ARG A 256 17.15 -10.39 -0.66
N ALA A 257 17.87 -10.91 -1.65
CA ALA A 257 18.51 -12.23 -1.57
C ALA A 257 19.61 -12.26 -0.50
N GLY A 258 20.39 -11.18 -0.37
CA GLY A 258 21.45 -11.06 0.63
C GLY A 258 20.96 -10.79 2.05
N PHE A 259 19.75 -10.25 2.20
CA PHE A 259 19.15 -9.88 3.49
C PHE A 259 17.71 -10.41 3.59
N PRO A 260 17.49 -11.73 3.53
CA PRO A 260 16.14 -12.28 3.50
C PRO A 260 15.31 -11.77 4.68
N ALA A 261 14.03 -11.49 4.43
CA ALA A 261 13.11 -11.12 5.50
C ALA A 261 13.05 -12.26 6.52
N ALA A 262 12.98 -11.94 7.80
CA ALA A 262 12.68 -12.95 8.80
C ALA A 262 11.24 -13.42 8.55
N ASP A 263 11.05 -14.70 8.22
CA ASP A 263 9.71 -15.27 8.16
C ASP A 263 9.25 -15.55 9.59
N ARG A 264 8.33 -14.72 10.11
CA ARG A 264 7.75 -14.92 11.44
C ARG A 264 6.22 -15.11 11.43
N GLY A 265 5.61 -15.20 10.26
CA GLY A 265 4.15 -15.34 10.10
C GLY A 265 3.33 -14.14 10.61
N GLY A 266 2.03 -14.13 10.32
CA GLY A 266 1.08 -13.10 10.78
C GLY A 266 1.39 -11.67 10.29
N ASP A 267 1.15 -10.68 11.15
CA ASP A 267 1.35 -9.25 10.87
C ASP A 267 2.83 -8.80 10.82
N ASP A 268 3.80 -9.74 10.82
CA ASP A 268 5.22 -9.39 10.81
C ASP A 268 5.67 -8.74 9.48
N TRP A 269 4.83 -8.79 8.44
CA TRP A 269 5.05 -8.04 7.20
C TRP A 269 5.24 -6.54 7.45
N ALA A 270 4.57 -5.98 8.47
CA ALA A 270 4.70 -4.59 8.88
C ALA A 270 6.14 -4.24 9.28
N ARG A 271 6.86 -5.19 9.90
CA ARG A 271 8.27 -5.06 10.30
C ARG A 271 9.23 -5.51 9.20
N ALA A 272 8.75 -6.21 8.18
CA ALA A 272 9.49 -6.61 7.00
C ALA A 272 9.34 -5.61 5.84
N GLY A 273 9.39 -4.31 6.13
CA GLY A 273 9.39 -3.25 5.11
C GLY A 273 8.22 -2.27 5.16
N GLY A 274 7.21 -2.53 5.97
CA GLY A 274 6.03 -1.68 6.08
C GLY A 274 5.11 -1.76 4.86
N LEU A 275 4.36 -0.69 4.63
CA LEU A 275 3.32 -0.60 3.61
C LEU A 275 3.72 0.39 2.50
N SER A 276 3.43 0.02 1.26
CA SER A 276 3.55 0.92 0.10
C SER A 276 2.23 1.00 -0.65
N ILE A 277 1.87 2.20 -1.13
CA ILE A 277 0.66 2.42 -1.91
C ILE A 277 1.00 3.09 -3.26
N PRO A 278 1.56 2.34 -4.23
CA PRO A 278 1.88 2.85 -5.56
C PRO A 278 0.68 2.85 -6.51
N THR A 279 0.89 3.36 -7.72
CA THR A 279 -0.11 3.31 -8.79
C THR A 279 0.49 2.94 -10.15
N TRP A 280 -0.30 2.31 -11.02
CA TRP A 280 0.08 2.12 -12.43
C TRP A 280 -0.03 3.41 -13.26
N LEU A 281 -0.66 4.48 -12.77
CA LEU A 281 -0.62 5.78 -13.45
C LEU A 281 0.84 6.24 -13.67
N TYR A 282 1.67 6.06 -12.65
CA TYR A 282 3.11 6.29 -12.67
C TYR A 282 3.91 5.02 -12.94
N GLY A 283 3.38 4.00 -13.63
CA GLY A 283 4.06 2.69 -13.77
C GLY A 283 5.37 2.67 -14.57
N HIS A 284 5.86 3.83 -15.03
CA HIS A 284 7.24 4.01 -15.49
C HIS A 284 8.22 4.18 -14.31
N GLU A 285 7.72 4.60 -13.15
CA GLU A 285 8.37 4.48 -11.85
C GLU A 285 8.07 3.07 -11.30
N PRO A 286 9.09 2.20 -11.15
CA PRO A 286 8.87 0.86 -10.62
C PRO A 286 8.38 0.93 -9.17
N ALA A 287 7.49 0.01 -8.79
CA ALA A 287 7.19 -0.17 -7.37
C ALA A 287 8.47 -0.59 -6.63
N ASN A 288 8.75 0.03 -5.48
CA ASN A 288 9.89 -0.38 -4.68
C ASN A 288 9.69 -1.79 -4.15
N LEU A 289 10.78 -2.55 -4.10
CA LEU A 289 10.74 -3.96 -3.73
C LEU A 289 11.02 -4.19 -2.25
N PHE A 290 11.04 -3.16 -1.40
CA PHE A 290 11.40 -3.32 0.02
C PHE A 290 10.20 -3.29 0.97
N ALA A 291 9.02 -2.86 0.51
CA ALA A 291 7.80 -2.95 1.31
C ALA A 291 7.41 -4.41 1.62
N GLY A 292 6.79 -4.61 2.79
CA GLY A 292 6.27 -5.93 3.18
C GLY A 292 4.96 -6.27 2.48
N ARG A 293 4.12 -5.25 2.25
CA ARG A 293 2.87 -5.32 1.47
C ARG A 293 2.70 -4.08 0.60
N ILE A 294 2.05 -4.25 -0.54
CA ILE A 294 1.90 -3.23 -1.58
C ILE A 294 0.44 -3.15 -2.04
N ALA A 295 -0.23 -2.05 -1.70
CA ALA A 295 -1.57 -1.72 -2.18
C ALA A 295 -1.45 -0.92 -3.49
N LYS A 296 -1.33 -1.60 -4.62
CA LYS A 296 -1.10 -0.96 -5.93
C LYS A 296 -2.42 -0.64 -6.61
N TYR A 297 -2.70 0.62 -6.90
CA TYR A 297 -3.98 1.08 -7.47
C TYR A 297 -3.86 1.49 -8.95
N PHE A 298 -4.96 1.42 -9.69
CA PHE A 298 -5.13 2.15 -10.96
C PHE A 298 -5.49 3.61 -10.72
N SER A 299 -6.40 3.88 -9.78
CA SER A 299 -6.81 5.25 -9.44
C SER A 299 -5.78 5.96 -8.56
N ASN A 300 -5.10 6.97 -9.13
CA ASN A 300 -4.18 7.79 -8.35
C ASN A 300 -4.89 8.64 -7.27
N ALA A 301 -6.13 9.06 -7.50
CA ALA A 301 -6.89 9.83 -6.52
C ALA A 301 -7.19 9.02 -5.26
N ILE A 302 -7.60 7.75 -5.43
CA ILE A 302 -7.81 6.82 -4.30
C ILE A 302 -6.49 6.55 -3.58
N ARG A 303 -5.43 6.31 -4.36
CA ARG A 303 -4.07 6.10 -3.83
C ARG A 303 -3.60 7.25 -2.95
N GLU A 304 -3.67 8.49 -3.42
CA GLU A 304 -3.27 9.68 -2.65
C GLU A 304 -4.09 9.85 -1.37
N ASP A 305 -5.41 9.78 -1.48
CA ASP A 305 -6.30 9.93 -0.33
C ASP A 305 -6.04 8.85 0.73
N THR A 306 -5.81 7.61 0.29
CA THR A 306 -5.59 6.45 1.15
C THR A 306 -4.29 6.57 1.95
N ILE A 307 -3.19 7.00 1.32
CA ILE A 307 -1.92 7.20 2.02
C ILE A 307 -2.11 8.20 3.16
N LEU A 308 -2.73 9.34 2.85
CA LEU A 308 -2.93 10.40 3.82
C LEU A 308 -3.86 9.95 4.94
N ARG A 309 -4.99 9.32 4.60
CA ARG A 309 -5.96 8.78 5.57
C ARG A 309 -5.31 7.81 6.56
N LEU A 310 -4.42 6.94 6.11
CA LEU A 310 -3.77 5.96 6.99
C LEU A 310 -2.63 6.56 7.85
N ALA A 311 -1.93 7.59 7.38
CA ALA A 311 -0.77 8.18 8.05
C ALA A 311 -1.12 9.07 9.27
N ARG A 312 -1.86 8.53 10.24
CA ARG A 312 -2.36 9.28 11.41
C ARG A 312 -1.32 9.51 12.51
N GLY A 313 -0.24 8.74 12.52
CA GLY A 313 0.89 8.90 13.46
C GLY A 313 1.80 10.09 13.14
N GLY A 314 1.60 10.72 11.99
CA GLY A 314 2.40 11.83 11.49
C GLY A 314 2.93 11.55 10.09
N ILE A 315 3.39 12.61 9.42
CA ILE A 315 3.85 12.57 8.05
C ILE A 315 5.18 13.31 7.94
N VAL A 316 6.15 12.65 7.32
CA VAL A 316 7.44 13.24 6.98
C VAL A 316 7.43 13.67 5.52
N PHE A 317 7.85 14.89 5.24
CA PHE A 317 8.01 15.46 3.91
C PHE A 317 9.48 15.78 3.66
N ALA A 318 10.15 14.93 2.89
CA ALA A 318 11.46 15.25 2.32
C ALA A 318 11.30 16.23 1.14
N PRO A 319 12.38 16.94 0.72
CA PRO A 319 12.33 17.83 -0.43
C PRO A 319 11.72 17.15 -1.65
N GLY A 320 10.78 17.85 -2.28
CA GLY A 320 9.98 17.32 -3.36
C GLY A 320 9.46 18.42 -4.28
N ARG A 321 8.78 18.02 -5.34
CA ARG A 321 8.19 18.94 -6.33
C ARG A 321 6.67 18.95 -6.19
N ALA A 322 5.95 19.20 -7.28
CA ALA A 322 4.50 19.38 -7.29
C ALA A 322 3.71 18.27 -6.57
N GLY A 323 4.08 16.99 -6.76
CA GLY A 323 3.40 15.86 -6.10
C GLY A 323 3.50 15.93 -4.58
N THR A 324 4.70 16.10 -4.02
CA THR A 324 4.90 16.23 -2.57
C THR A 324 4.20 17.47 -2.01
N VAL A 325 4.22 18.59 -2.74
CA VAL A 325 3.50 19.80 -2.33
C VAL A 325 1.99 19.57 -2.31
N GLN A 326 1.44 18.85 -3.29
CA GLN A 326 0.03 18.48 -3.30
C GLN A 326 -0.35 17.63 -2.08
N GLU A 327 0.46 16.62 -1.75
CA GLU A 327 0.27 15.77 -0.58
C GLU A 327 0.27 16.59 0.73
N VAL A 328 1.17 17.57 0.86
CA VAL A 328 1.22 18.49 2.01
C VAL A 328 -0.10 19.20 2.21
N PHE A 329 -0.67 19.80 1.16
CA PHE A 329 -1.91 20.57 1.28
C PHE A 329 -3.16 19.70 1.43
N GLN A 330 -3.21 18.54 0.77
CA GLN A 330 -4.27 17.56 0.98
C GLN A 330 -4.27 17.07 2.45
N ALA A 331 -3.10 16.76 3.00
CA ALA A 331 -2.95 16.33 4.39
C ALA A 331 -3.37 17.44 5.36
N ALA A 332 -2.86 18.66 5.15
CA ALA A 332 -3.16 19.81 5.99
C ALA A 332 -4.66 20.12 5.99
N THR A 333 -5.35 19.98 4.85
CA THR A 333 -6.81 20.15 4.75
C THR A 333 -7.55 19.12 5.59
N LYS A 334 -7.18 17.84 5.49
CA LYS A 334 -7.76 16.76 6.31
C LYS A 334 -7.54 17.01 7.80
N THR A 335 -6.37 17.53 8.17
CA THR A 335 -6.02 17.85 9.57
C THR A 335 -6.79 19.07 10.07
N PHE A 336 -6.93 20.11 9.25
CA PHE A 336 -7.67 21.32 9.60
C PHE A 336 -9.14 21.00 9.93
N TYR A 337 -9.79 20.15 9.14
CA TYR A 337 -11.20 19.79 9.32
C TYR A 337 -11.44 18.50 10.14
N GLY A 338 -10.38 17.86 10.64
CA GLY A 338 -10.50 16.62 11.41
C GLY A 338 -11.16 15.45 10.66
N THR A 339 -11.13 15.42 9.32
CA THR A 339 -11.94 14.50 8.49
C THR A 339 -11.66 13.02 8.73
N ASP A 340 -10.42 12.71 9.09
CA ASP A 340 -9.93 11.35 9.34
C ASP A 340 -9.49 11.19 10.80
N GLY A 341 -10.03 12.00 11.71
CA GLY A 341 -9.64 12.07 13.11
C GLY A 341 -8.32 12.81 13.36
N VAL A 342 -7.80 12.67 14.59
CA VAL A 342 -6.59 13.37 15.04
C VAL A 342 -5.39 12.97 14.18
N SER A 343 -4.67 13.97 13.69
CA SER A 343 -3.42 13.80 12.95
C SER A 343 -2.21 13.98 13.86
N GLY A 344 -1.15 13.23 13.60
CA GLY A 344 0.16 13.41 14.23
C GLY A 344 0.95 14.59 13.66
N ALA A 345 2.24 14.63 13.98
CA ALA A 345 3.14 15.70 13.58
C ALA A 345 3.42 15.71 12.07
N TYR A 346 3.62 16.92 11.55
CA TYR A 346 4.13 17.19 10.21
C TYR A 346 5.60 17.53 10.33
N VAL A 347 6.47 16.66 9.82
CA VAL A 347 7.92 16.85 9.88
C VAL A 347 8.45 17.14 8.49
N PHE A 348 9.03 18.31 8.30
CA PHE A 348 9.65 18.74 7.06
C PHE A 348 11.17 18.60 7.18
N LEU A 349 11.77 17.74 6.35
CA LEU A 349 13.21 17.55 6.28
C LEU A 349 13.83 18.55 5.31
N ASP A 350 15.01 19.07 5.63
CA ASP A 350 15.68 20.21 4.95
C ASP A 350 14.99 21.54 5.25
N ARG A 351 15.38 22.14 6.38
CA ARG A 351 14.84 23.43 6.84
C ARG A 351 15.06 24.52 5.80
N HIS A 352 16.21 24.52 5.13
CA HIS A 352 16.49 25.55 4.13
C HIS A 352 15.49 25.49 2.97
N PHE A 353 15.22 24.29 2.43
CA PHE A 353 14.27 24.09 1.35
C PHE A 353 12.87 24.57 1.73
N TRP A 354 12.35 24.14 2.88
CA TRP A 354 10.99 24.43 3.32
C TRP A 354 10.79 25.82 3.94
N THR A 355 11.87 26.57 4.19
CA THR A 355 11.82 27.97 4.61
C THR A 355 12.04 28.95 3.45
N HIS A 356 12.93 28.63 2.50
CA HIS A 356 13.37 29.60 1.49
C HIS A 356 12.98 29.24 0.05
N THR A 357 12.91 27.95 -0.28
CA THR A 357 12.59 27.52 -1.66
C THR A 357 11.09 27.38 -1.83
N LEU A 358 10.44 26.64 -0.93
CA LEU A 358 9.00 26.50 -0.86
C LEU A 358 8.56 26.77 0.59
N PRO A 359 8.28 28.04 0.96
CA PRO A 359 8.06 28.48 2.34
C PRO A 359 6.72 27.97 2.92
N VAL A 360 6.66 26.67 3.18
CA VAL A 360 5.43 25.96 3.55
C VAL A 360 4.89 26.41 4.91
N GLU A 361 5.79 26.69 5.85
CA GLU A 361 5.43 27.09 7.21
C GLU A 361 4.69 28.44 7.23
N ALA A 362 5.11 29.38 6.37
CA ALA A 362 4.49 30.70 6.28
C ALA A 362 3.00 30.63 5.91
N LEU A 363 2.58 29.56 5.22
CA LEU A 363 1.19 29.33 4.85
C LEU A 363 0.48 28.38 5.83
N LEU A 364 1.10 27.25 6.18
CA LEU A 364 0.43 26.24 7.00
C LEU A 364 0.28 26.65 8.46
N ARG A 365 1.26 27.36 9.04
CA ARG A 365 1.23 27.72 10.47
C ARG A 365 0.00 28.60 10.81
N PRO A 366 -0.26 29.73 10.11
CA PRO A 366 -1.47 30.49 10.37
C PRO A 366 -2.74 29.72 9.97
N LEU A 367 -2.71 28.92 8.90
CA LEU A 367 -3.86 28.12 8.47
C LEU A 367 -4.28 27.14 9.58
N LEU A 368 -3.35 26.35 10.11
CA LEU A 368 -3.64 25.38 11.16
C LEU A 368 -4.03 26.03 12.49
N GLY A 369 -3.58 27.27 12.77
CA GLY A 369 -4.04 28.05 13.91
C GLY A 369 -5.51 28.51 13.82
N LEU A 370 -6.12 28.43 12.63
CA LEU A 370 -7.53 28.76 12.40
C LEU A 370 -8.45 27.52 12.43
N SER A 371 -7.93 26.34 12.78
CA SER A 371 -8.74 25.12 12.77
C SER A 371 -9.93 25.23 13.74
N PRO A 372 -11.11 24.72 13.34
CA PRO A 372 -12.28 24.63 14.23
C PRO A 372 -12.03 23.79 15.49
N ASP A 373 -11.05 22.89 15.47
CA ASP A 373 -10.73 21.98 16.59
C ASP A 373 -9.66 22.55 17.54
N GLY A 374 -9.26 23.81 17.35
CA GLY A 374 -8.27 24.52 18.17
C GLY A 374 -6.98 24.84 17.40
N ASP A 375 -6.00 25.43 18.09
CA ASP A 375 -4.73 25.81 17.47
C ASP A 375 -3.86 24.57 17.19
N LEU A 376 -3.79 24.16 15.93
CA LEU A 376 -2.98 23.04 15.45
C LEU A 376 -1.61 23.48 14.91
N SER A 377 -1.23 24.75 15.06
CA SER A 377 0.03 25.29 14.51
C SER A 377 1.28 24.61 15.09
N THR A 378 1.17 24.04 16.29
CA THR A 378 2.27 23.31 16.95
C THR A 378 2.57 21.94 16.33
N ALA A 379 1.74 21.45 15.40
CA ALA A 379 1.96 20.19 14.70
C ALA A 379 3.08 20.28 13.63
N LEU A 380 3.52 21.48 13.25
CA LEU A 380 4.53 21.71 12.21
C LEU A 380 5.95 21.77 12.79
N HIS A 381 6.82 20.91 12.28
CA HIS A 381 8.23 20.80 12.67
C HIS A 381 9.14 20.82 11.44
N LEU A 382 10.18 21.66 11.45
CA LEU A 382 11.21 21.73 10.40
C LEU A 382 12.56 21.33 10.99
N THR A 383 13.17 20.28 10.47
CA THR A 383 14.44 19.75 11.00
C THR A 383 15.37 19.26 9.91
N ASP A 384 16.66 19.27 10.22
CA ASP A 384 17.74 18.67 9.42
C ASP A 384 18.26 17.37 10.08
N ASP A 385 17.71 17.00 11.24
CA ASP A 385 18.11 15.83 12.04
C ASP A 385 17.02 14.75 12.06
N VAL A 386 17.36 13.57 11.55
CA VAL A 386 16.50 12.38 11.58
C VAL A 386 16.13 11.99 13.02
N ARG A 387 17.02 12.18 14.00
CA ARG A 387 16.73 11.85 15.39
C ARG A 387 15.66 12.75 15.99
N GLU A 388 15.71 14.05 15.69
CA GLU A 388 14.66 14.99 16.08
C GLU A 388 13.32 14.61 15.43
N ALA A 389 13.33 14.29 14.13
CA ALA A 389 12.15 13.81 13.42
C ALA A 389 11.52 12.58 14.10
N VAL A 390 12.34 11.57 14.43
CA VAL A 390 11.88 10.34 15.10
C VAL A 390 11.34 10.66 16.50
N ALA A 391 12.01 11.51 17.28
CA ALA A 391 11.56 11.88 18.63
C ALA A 391 10.17 12.54 18.59
N VAL A 392 9.94 13.44 17.63
CA VAL A 392 8.64 14.10 17.42
C VAL A 392 7.55 13.09 17.06
N LEU A 393 7.83 12.14 16.16
CA LEU A 393 6.84 11.18 15.64
C LEU A 393 6.54 10.02 16.60
N THR A 394 7.45 9.75 17.55
CA THR A 394 7.33 8.63 18.48
C THR A 394 7.01 9.07 19.90
N GLY A 395 7.25 10.34 20.25
CA GLY A 395 7.13 10.86 21.61
C GLY A 395 8.30 10.43 22.53
N VAL A 396 9.25 9.63 22.03
CA VAL A 396 10.43 9.19 22.77
C VAL A 396 11.37 10.40 22.92
N GLY A 397 11.32 11.04 24.09
CA GLY A 397 12.04 12.29 24.39
C GLY A 397 11.22 13.32 25.18
N ARG A 398 9.92 13.13 25.39
CA ARG A 398 9.07 13.97 26.27
C ARG A 398 8.99 13.46 27.72
N GLU A 399 9.98 12.70 28.20
CA GLU A 399 10.17 12.52 29.65
C GLU A 399 10.89 13.74 30.22
N GLY A 400 10.14 14.81 30.45
CA GLY A 400 10.43 15.82 31.48
C GLY A 400 9.51 15.54 32.68
N PRO A 401 9.95 15.78 33.92
CA PRO A 401 9.23 15.31 35.10
C PRO A 401 7.82 15.90 35.15
N ALA A 402 6.85 15.06 35.48
CA ALA A 402 5.57 15.54 35.97
C ALA A 402 5.83 16.19 37.34
N ASP A 403 5.81 17.52 37.36
CA ASP A 403 5.57 18.31 38.57
C ASP A 403 4.09 18.72 38.62
#